data_AF-A0A8D9I455-F1
#
_entry.id   AF-A0A8D9I455-F1
#
_cell.length_a   1.000
_cell.length_b   1.000
_cell.length_c   1.000
_cell.angle_alpha   90.00
_cell.angle_beta   90.00
_cell.angle_gamma   90.00
#
_symmetry.space_group_name_H-M   'P 1'
#
loop_
_entity.id
_entity.type
_entity.pdbx_description
1 polymer ?
#
loop_
_entity_poly.entity_id
_entity_poly.type
_entity_poly.pdbx_seq_one_letter_code
_entity_poly.pdbx_strand_id
1 'polypeptide(L)'
;LASPPASLAEVVLLCQRLPGPHASRAITVLKLLNQLIIYNLWRERNARIFTSVSSSEEAFFRVVDRAMRDRLLSLSRPSSAAHHPSLLELYFWFLTPYS
;
A
#
# COMPACT_ATOMS: atom_id res chain seq x y z
N LEU A 1 -6.02 19.00 -4.82
CA LEU A 1 -5.60 17.78 -4.08
C LEU A 1 -6.81 17.30 -3.30
N ALA A 2 -7.21 16.04 -3.46
CA ALA A 2 -8.26 15.48 -2.60
C ALA A 2 -7.69 15.41 -1.17
N SER A 3 -8.45 15.89 -0.19
CA SER A 3 -8.08 15.75 1.22
C SER A 3 -7.90 14.26 1.56
N PRO A 4 -6.89 13.89 2.36
CA PRO A 4 -6.79 12.52 2.84
C PRO A 4 -8.05 12.17 3.65
N PRO A 5 -8.52 10.92 3.59
CA PRO A 5 -9.68 10.49 4.36
C PRO A 5 -9.42 10.68 5.87
N ALA A 6 -10.40 11.24 6.57
CA ALA A 6 -10.31 11.58 7.99
C ALA A 6 -10.44 10.34 8.91
N SER A 7 -10.87 9.20 8.36
CA SER A 7 -11.06 7.97 9.12
C SER A 7 -10.88 6.70 8.27
N LEU A 8 -10.66 5.57 8.94
CA LEU A 8 -10.67 4.25 8.28
C LEU A 8 -12.03 3.94 7.64
N ALA A 9 -13.13 4.42 8.21
CA ALA A 9 -14.46 4.24 7.63
C ALA A 9 -14.60 4.95 6.28
N GLU A 10 -14.04 6.15 6.15
CA GLU A 10 -13.98 6.87 4.87
C GLU A 10 -13.13 6.16 3.83
N VAL A 11 -12.02 5.52 4.23
CA VAL A 11 -11.23 4.67 3.33
C VAL A 11 -12.06 3.51 2.77
N VAL A 12 -12.87 2.86 3.62
CA VAL A 12 -13.76 1.77 3.19
C VAL A 12 -14.82 2.28 2.21
N LEU A 13 -15.44 3.43 2.48
CA LEU A 13 -16.41 4.04 1.56
C LEU A 13 -15.76 4.42 0.23
N LEU A 14 -14.55 4.96 0.25
CA LEU A 14 -13.80 5.28 -0.96
C LEU A 14 -13.48 4.02 -1.77
N CYS A 15 -13.09 2.93 -1.10
CA CYS A 15 -12.88 1.62 -1.74
C CYS A 15 -14.16 1.09 -2.41
N GLN A 16 -15.32 1.23 -1.76
CA GLN A 16 -16.62 0.79 -2.30
C GLN A 16 -17.05 1.61 -3.53
N ARG A 17 -16.58 2.87 -3.62
CA ARG A 17 -16.92 3.79 -4.71
C ARG A 17 -15.93 3.77 -5.88
N LEU A 18 -14.85 2.97 -5.80
CA LEU A 18 -13.87 2.87 -6.88
C LEU A 18 -14.56 2.37 -8.17
N PRO A 19 -14.60 3.17 -9.24
CA PRO A 19 -15.25 2.78 -10.48
C PRO A 19 -14.33 1.88 -11.31
N GLY A 20 -14.95 1.06 -12.16
CA GLY A 20 -14.27 0.40 -13.28
C GLY A 20 -13.76 -1.02 -13.03
N PRO A 21 -13.19 -1.65 -14.08
CA PRO A 21 -12.86 -3.08 -14.10
C PRO A 21 -11.71 -3.47 -13.18
N HIS A 22 -11.00 -2.49 -12.61
CA HIS A 22 -9.84 -2.71 -11.72
C HIS A 22 -10.15 -2.48 -10.25
N ALA A 23 -11.39 -2.13 -9.89
CA ALA A 23 -11.78 -1.83 -8.51
C ALA A 23 -11.46 -2.97 -7.53
N SER A 24 -11.80 -4.22 -7.88
CA SER A 24 -11.50 -5.39 -7.03
C SER A 24 -10.00 -5.59 -6.81
N ARG A 25 -9.17 -5.35 -7.84
CA ARG A 25 -7.71 -5.48 -7.77
C ARG A 25 -7.09 -4.35 -6.95
N ALA A 26 -7.58 -3.13 -7.14
CA ALA A 26 -7.24 -1.97 -6.32
C ALA A 26 -7.57 -2.20 -4.83
N ILE A 27 -8.75 -2.73 -4.51
CA ILE A 27 -9.14 -3.09 -3.15
C ILE A 27 -8.16 -4.12 -2.55
N THR A 28 -7.73 -5.12 -3.32
CA THR A 28 -6.71 -6.08 -2.88
C THR A 28 -5.38 -5.40 -2.56
N VAL A 29 -4.92 -4.48 -3.42
CA VAL A 29 -3.70 -3.68 -3.19
C VAL A 29 -3.82 -2.85 -1.90
N LEU A 30 -4.95 -2.17 -1.68
CA LEU A 30 -5.18 -1.35 -0.49
C LEU A 30 -5.25 -2.20 0.80
N LYS A 31 -5.91 -3.36 0.74
CA LYS A 31 -5.94 -4.31 1.87
C LYS A 31 -4.54 -4.81 2.23
N LEU A 32 -3.74 -5.17 1.22
CA LEU A 32 -2.36 -5.62 1.42
C LEU A 32 -1.48 -4.49 1.98
N LEU A 33 -1.61 -3.27 1.47
CA LEU A 33 -0.91 -2.10 1.98
C LEU A 33 -1.23 -1.87 3.47
N ASN A 34 -2.50 -1.95 3.86
CA ASN A 34 -2.91 -1.83 5.26
C ASN A 34 -2.29 -2.91 6.15
N GLN A 35 -2.23 -4.16 5.69
CA GLN A 35 -1.57 -5.25 6.41
C GLN A 35 -0.07 -4.98 6.60
N LEU A 36 0.62 -4.49 5.57
CA LEU A 36 2.04 -4.14 5.65
C LEU A 36 2.29 -2.96 6.60
N ILE A 37 1.43 -1.94 6.59
CA ILE A 37 1.53 -0.81 7.53
C ILE A 37 1.38 -1.30 8.96
N ILE A 38 0.35 -2.09 9.26
CA ILE A 38 0.10 -2.61 10.62
C ILE A 38 1.29 -3.46 11.09
N TYR A 39 1.79 -4.37 10.24
CA TYR A 39 2.91 -5.23 10.59
C TYR A 39 4.20 -4.44 10.84
N ASN A 40 4.54 -3.49 9.96
CA ASN A 40 5.74 -2.69 10.13
C ASN A 40 5.63 -1.74 11.33
N LEU A 41 4.44 -1.21 11.64
CA LEU A 41 4.21 -0.38 12.82
C LEU A 41 4.42 -1.18 14.11
N TRP A 42 3.88 -2.40 14.17
CA TRP A 42 4.15 -3.32 15.28
C TRP A 42 5.65 -3.61 15.41
N ARG A 43 6.34 -3.88 14.29
CA ARG A 43 7.78 -4.17 14.29
C ARG A 43 8.60 -2.97 14.78
N GLU A 44 8.28 -1.77 14.30
CA GLU A 44 8.96 -0.52 14.70
C GLU A 44 8.78 -0.26 16.19
N ARG A 45 7.55 -0.36 16.70
CA ARG A 45 7.25 -0.17 18.12
C ARG A 45 8.02 -1.16 18.99
N ASN A 46 8.09 -2.42 18.58
CA ASN A 46 8.86 -3.43 19.31
C ASN A 46 10.36 -3.11 19.30
N ALA A 47 10.92 -2.73 18.15
CA ALA A 47 12.32 -2.32 18.07
C ALA A 47 12.60 -1.10 18.96
N ARG A 48 11.69 -0.13 18.98
CA ARG A 48 11.80 1.08 19.81
C ARG A 48 11.82 0.77 21.31
N ILE A 49 11.06 -0.22 21.78
CA ILE A 49 11.07 -0.63 23.20
C ILE A 49 12.48 -1.06 23.66
N PHE A 50 13.26 -1.71 22.79
CA PHE A 50 14.59 -2.22 23.14
C PHE A 50 15.73 -1.27 22.78
N THR A 51 15.53 -0.38 21.81
CA THR A 51 16.59 0.51 21.30
C THR A 51 16.43 1.96 21.74
N SER A 52 15.23 2.36 22.20
CA SER A 52 14.85 3.75 22.45
C SER A 52 14.98 4.68 21.24
N VAL A 53 15.13 4.13 20.03
CA VAL A 53 15.26 4.89 18.78
C VAL A 53 13.96 4.81 18.00
N SER A 54 13.43 5.97 17.62
CA SER A 54 12.27 6.09 16.73
C SER A 54 12.70 6.20 15.27
N SER A 55 12.01 5.51 14.38
CA SER A 55 12.14 5.78 12.94
C SER A 55 11.48 7.11 12.57
N SER A 56 12.03 7.84 11.60
CA SER A 56 11.32 8.97 10.99
C SER A 56 10.16 8.47 10.13
N GLU A 57 9.22 9.36 9.82
CA GLU A 57 8.07 9.04 8.95
C GLU A 57 8.53 8.60 7.55
N GLU A 58 9.57 9.25 7.00
CA GLU A 58 10.15 8.92 5.70
C GLU A 58 10.84 7.56 5.72
N ALA A 59 11.56 7.25 6.81
CA ALA A 59 12.21 5.96 6.97
C ALA A 59 11.17 4.83 7.05
N PHE A 60 10.10 5.04 7.83
CA PHE A 60 8.99 4.10 7.94
C PHE A 60 8.29 3.91 6.58
N PHE A 61 7.99 5.00 5.88
CA PHE A 61 7.38 4.96 4.56
C PHE A 61 8.22 4.14 3.57
N ARG A 62 9.55 4.36 3.52
CA ARG A 62 10.45 3.61 2.62
C ARG A 62 10.43 2.11 2.91
N VAL A 63 10.37 1.72 4.18
CA VAL A 63 10.27 0.29 4.56
C VAL A 63 8.95 -0.32 4.06
N VAL A 64 7.84 0.39 4.22
CA VAL A 64 6.52 -0.08 3.76
C VAL A 64 6.45 -0.12 2.23
N ASP A 65 6.88 0.94 1.54
CA ASP A 65 6.89 1.02 0.07
C ASP A 65 7.77 -0.09 -0.52
N ARG A 66 8.97 -0.31 0.02
CA ARG A 66 9.85 -1.40 -0.42
C ARG A 66 9.20 -2.77 -0.23
N ALA A 67 8.64 -3.03 0.96
CA ALA A 67 7.98 -4.30 1.25
C ALA A 67 6.77 -4.54 0.33
N MET A 68 6.02 -3.49 0.00
CA MET A 68 4.89 -3.57 -0.92
C MET A 68 5.37 -3.92 -2.33
N ARG A 69 6.37 -3.21 -2.85
CA ARG A 69 6.96 -3.50 -4.17
C ARG A 69 7.48 -4.93 -4.27
N ASP A 70 8.26 -5.37 -3.28
CA ASP A 70 8.82 -6.73 -3.26
C ASP A 70 7.72 -7.80 -3.24
N ARG A 71 6.64 -7.57 -2.46
CA ARG A 71 5.50 -8.49 -2.41
C ARG A 71 4.73 -8.52 -3.72
N LEU A 72 4.45 -7.37 -4.32
CA LEU A 72 3.73 -7.29 -5.60
C LEU A 72 4.53 -7.90 -6.75
N LEU A 73 5.85 -7.70 -6.77
CA LEU A 73 6.75 -8.35 -7.73
C LEU A 73 6.76 -9.87 -7.57
N SER A 74 6.81 -10.37 -6.33
CA SER A 74 6.74 -11.82 -6.05
C SER A 74 5.40 -12.44 -6.48
N LEU A 75 4.30 -11.69 -6.38
CA LEU A 75 2.97 -12.12 -6.82
C LEU A 75 2.75 -11.94 -8.33
N SER A 76 3.62 -11.19 -9.00
CA SER A 76 3.55 -10.99 -10.44
C SER A 76 4.01 -12.27 -11.14
N ARG A 77 3.04 -13.12 -11.48
CA ARG A 77 3.27 -14.27 -12.35
C ARG A 77 3.70 -13.75 -13.74
N PRO A 78 4.69 -14.35 -14.42
CA PRO A 78 4.99 -14.04 -15.81
C PRO A 78 3.80 -14.50 -16.67
N SER A 79 2.75 -13.68 -16.74
CA SER A 79 1.62 -13.93 -17.63
C SER A 79 1.94 -13.24 -18.95
N SER A 80 2.47 -14.03 -19.87
CA SER A 80 2.32 -13.75 -21.29
C SER A 80 0.81 -13.54 -21.56
N ALA A 81 0.43 -12.44 -22.22
CA ALA A 81 -0.89 -12.20 -22.83
C ALA A 81 -2.03 -11.44 -22.10
N ALA A 82 -1.83 -10.61 -21.07
CA ALA A 82 -2.96 -9.81 -20.52
C ALA A 82 -2.87 -8.30 -20.80
N HIS A 83 -3.92 -7.73 -21.42
CA HIS A 83 -4.16 -6.28 -21.63
C HIS A 83 -4.47 -5.48 -20.34
N HIS A 84 -4.06 -5.97 -19.16
CA HIS A 84 -4.42 -5.39 -17.88
C HIS A 84 -3.19 -4.92 -17.11
N PRO A 85 -3.26 -3.76 -16.40
CA PRO A 85 -2.14 -3.27 -15.62
C PRO A 85 -1.76 -4.29 -14.53
N SER A 86 -0.49 -4.46 -14.23
CA SER A 86 0.00 -5.27 -13.11
C SER A 86 -0.47 -4.71 -11.76
N LEU A 87 -0.40 -5.52 -10.69
CA LEU A 87 -0.73 -5.02 -9.35
C LEU A 87 0.24 -3.93 -8.88
N LEU A 88 1.49 -3.97 -9.35
CA LEU A 88 2.50 -2.94 -9.09
C LEU A 88 2.14 -1.61 -9.77
N GLU A 89 1.68 -1.65 -11.02
CA GLU A 89 1.19 -0.45 -11.72
C GLU A 89 -0.03 0.15 -11.04
N LEU A 90 -0.98 -0.68 -10.59
CA LEU A 90 -2.11 -0.22 -9.78
C LEU A 90 -1.66 0.39 -8.44
N TYR A 91 -0.61 -0.13 -7.82
CA TYR A 91 -0.04 0.46 -6.61
C TYR A 91 0.54 1.85 -6.85
N PHE A 92 1.25 2.05 -7.97
CA PHE A 92 1.79 3.37 -8.34
C PHE A 92 0.69 4.41 -8.55
N TRP A 93 -0.48 4.04 -9.06
CA TRP A 93 -1.62 4.97 -9.18
C TRP A 93 -2.08 5.56 -7.85
N PHE A 94 -1.84 4.88 -6.72
CA PHE A 94 -2.15 5.41 -5.39
C PHE A 94 -1.04 6.27 -4.79
N LEU A 95 0.18 6.17 -5.31
CA LEU A 95 1.33 6.96 -4.85
C LEU A 95 1.46 8.28 -5.61
N THR A 96 0.92 8.35 -6.82
CA THR A 96 1.02 9.55 -7.67
C THR A 96 -0.19 10.47 -7.44
N PRO A 97 0.04 11.54 -6.69
CA PRO A 97 0.26 12.82 -7.37
C PRO A 97 1.71 13.31 -7.24
N TYR A 98 2.63 12.50 -6.73
CA TYR A 98 4.03 12.88 -6.45
C TYR A 98 5.08 12.19 -7.35
N SER A 99 4.76 11.96 -8.63
CA SER A 99 5.73 11.54 -9.67
C SER A 99 5.98 12.70 -10.62
#